data_AF-A0A8K0K239-F1
#
_entry.id   AF-A0A8K0K239-F1
#
_cell.length_a   1.000
_cell.length_b   1.000
_cell.length_c   1.000
_cell.angle_alpha   90.00
_cell.angle_beta   90.00
_cell.angle_gamma   90.00
#
_symmetry.space_group_name_H-M   'P 1'
#
loop_
_entity.id
_entity.type
_entity.pdbx_description
1 polymer ?
#
loop_
_entity_poly.entity_id
_entity_poly.type
_entity_poly.pdbx_seq_one_letter_code
_entity_poly.pdbx_strand_id
1 'polypeptide(L)'
;MYAEEAFHAAILLYYAVVNHYVFYGINNAHRLLGRPLDDALVNRMLSGSPTYYTGWNLAIQELYFILRMVEHLLKFLSIASSERLRRWTRMILSVFVAPGSCAVVFMFWSVYAVSPGLVYGDFLDDINPVWVNHAIHTNVALIALLELYLRAQSDDIWNGGFVRGALTFAAFLIFYTITS
;
A
#
# COMPACT_ATOMS: atom_id res chain seq x y z
N MET A 1 10.62 -15.46 -18.76
CA MET A 1 9.15 -15.45 -18.63
C MET A 1 8.83 -15.53 -17.15
N TYR A 2 8.89 -16.70 -16.49
CA TYR A 2 8.52 -16.98 -15.09
C TYR A 2 8.98 -16.06 -13.93
N ALA A 3 9.96 -15.17 -14.15
CA ALA A 3 10.50 -14.33 -13.08
C ALA A 3 9.54 -13.19 -12.69
N GLU A 4 8.84 -12.58 -13.66
CA GLU A 4 7.88 -11.51 -13.38
C GLU A 4 6.60 -12.05 -12.73
N GLU A 5 6.12 -13.21 -13.18
CA GLU A 5 4.95 -13.86 -12.59
C GLU A 5 5.24 -14.29 -11.15
N ALA A 6 6.43 -14.88 -10.90
CA ALA A 6 6.85 -15.25 -9.55
C ALA A 6 7.01 -14.03 -8.64
N PHE A 7 7.56 -12.92 -9.14
CA PHE A 7 7.66 -11.68 -8.39
C PHE A 7 6.29 -11.15 -7.96
N HIS A 8 5.33 -11.00 -8.89
CA HIS A 8 3.99 -10.50 -8.52
C HIS A 8 3.25 -11.45 -7.56
N ALA A 9 3.36 -12.77 -7.78
CA ALA A 9 2.76 -13.75 -6.87
C ALA A 9 3.37 -13.68 -5.47
N ALA A 10 4.69 -13.51 -5.35
CA ALA A 10 5.37 -13.34 -4.07
C ALA A 10 4.94 -12.05 -3.36
N ILE A 11 4.77 -10.94 -4.09
CA ILE A 11 4.28 -9.69 -3.51
C ILE A 11 2.83 -9.81 -3.03
N LEU A 12 1.95 -10.49 -3.78
CA LEU A 12 0.58 -10.73 -3.32
C LEU A 12 0.53 -11.61 -2.07
N LEU A 13 1.33 -12.67 -2.02
CA LEU A 13 1.44 -13.50 -0.82
C LEU A 13 1.96 -12.68 0.35
N TYR A 14 2.96 -11.83 0.12
CA TYR A 14 3.50 -10.92 1.12
C TYR A 14 2.40 -9.97 1.65
N TYR A 15 1.61 -9.34 0.79
CA TYR A 15 0.51 -8.47 1.24
C TYR A 15 -0.60 -9.22 1.94
N ALA A 16 -0.94 -10.44 1.51
CA ALA A 16 -1.90 -11.28 2.24
C ALA A 16 -1.42 -11.57 3.67
N VAL A 17 -0.12 -11.84 3.85
CA VAL A 17 0.49 -12.02 5.18
C VAL A 17 0.45 -10.71 5.98
N VAL A 18 0.83 -9.58 5.39
CA VAL A 18 0.78 -8.27 6.06
C VAL A 18 -0.64 -7.95 6.52
N ASN A 19 -1.64 -8.08 5.64
CA ASN A 19 -3.05 -7.88 5.94
C ASN A 19 -3.50 -8.81 7.07
N HIS A 20 -3.13 -10.09 7.03
CA HIS A 20 -3.46 -11.04 8.10
C HIS A 20 -2.98 -10.53 9.46
N TYR A 21 -1.72 -10.07 9.57
CA TYR A 21 -1.21 -9.55 10.84
C TYR A 21 -1.89 -8.24 11.26
N VAL A 22 -2.10 -7.31 10.32
CA VAL A 22 -2.82 -6.04 10.60
C VAL A 22 -4.22 -6.32 11.16
N PHE A 23 -5.01 -7.16 10.47
CA PHE A 23 -6.35 -7.53 10.92
C PHE A 23 -6.33 -8.36 12.20
N TYR A 24 -5.37 -9.26 12.37
CA TYR A 24 -5.22 -10.04 13.58
C TYR A 24 -4.97 -9.14 14.78
N GLY A 25 -4.01 -8.22 14.68
CA GLY A 25 -3.66 -7.27 15.73
C GLY A 25 -4.85 -6.38 16.10
N ILE A 26 -5.52 -5.79 15.11
CA ILE A 26 -6.70 -4.95 15.30
C ILE A 26 -7.82 -5.71 16.04
N ASN A 27 -8.17 -6.91 15.57
CA ASN A 27 -9.29 -7.68 16.11
C ASN A 27 -8.98 -8.34 17.46
N ASN A 28 -7.69 -8.52 17.80
CA ASN A 28 -7.26 -9.17 19.03
C ASN A 28 -6.57 -8.21 20.01
N ALA A 29 -6.59 -6.89 19.77
CA ALA A 29 -5.87 -5.90 20.57
C ALA A 29 -6.13 -6.04 22.08
N HIS A 30 -7.41 -6.13 22.48
CA HIS A 30 -7.79 -6.33 23.88
C HIS A 30 -7.24 -7.63 24.48
N ARG A 31 -7.16 -8.69 23.69
CA ARG A 31 -6.65 -10.01 24.12
C ARG A 31 -5.13 -10.00 24.24
N LEU A 32 -4.44 -9.38 23.29
CA LEU A 32 -2.97 -9.36 23.22
C LEU A 32 -2.36 -8.52 24.35
N LEU A 33 -3.02 -7.41 24.70
CA LEU A 33 -2.52 -6.50 25.72
C LEU A 33 -2.82 -6.92 27.16
N GLY A 34 -3.73 -7.88 27.37
CA GLY A 34 -4.07 -8.39 28.70
C GLY A 34 -4.63 -7.33 29.67
N ARG A 35 -4.98 -6.14 29.17
CA ARG A 35 -5.54 -5.02 29.93
C ARG A 35 -6.66 -4.37 29.12
N PRO A 36 -7.65 -3.75 29.79
CA PRO A 36 -8.53 -2.81 29.11
C PRO A 36 -7.64 -1.69 28.59
N LEU A 37 -7.59 -1.55 27.27
CA LEU A 37 -7.10 -0.32 26.68
C LEU A 37 -8.08 0.80 27.04
N ASP A 38 -7.59 2.03 27.15
CA ASP A 38 -8.50 3.18 27.22
C ASP A 38 -9.44 3.13 26.02
N ASP A 39 -10.73 2.93 26.29
CA ASP A 39 -11.78 2.81 25.28
C ASP A 39 -11.73 4.01 24.34
N ALA A 40 -11.32 5.20 24.80
CA ALA A 40 -11.21 6.38 23.95
C ALA A 40 -10.08 6.26 22.91
N LEU A 41 -8.92 5.73 23.28
CA LEU A 41 -7.77 5.58 22.38
C LEU A 41 -7.99 4.45 21.37
N VAL A 42 -8.55 3.33 21.81
CA VAL A 42 -8.89 2.21 20.92
C VAL A 42 -10.01 2.56 20.00
N ASN A 43 -11.09 3.16 20.51
CA ASN A 43 -12.17 3.60 19.65
C ASN A 43 -11.65 4.61 18.64
N ARG A 44 -10.72 5.51 19.01
CA ARG A 44 -10.08 6.42 18.04
C ARG A 44 -9.26 5.69 16.98
N MET A 45 -8.44 4.70 17.35
CA MET A 45 -7.67 3.93 16.38
C MET A 45 -8.55 3.06 15.48
N LEU A 46 -9.55 2.37 16.04
CA LEU A 46 -10.46 1.50 15.28
C LEU A 46 -11.39 2.31 14.37
N SER A 47 -11.99 3.39 14.87
CA SER A 47 -12.86 4.28 14.07
C SER A 47 -12.08 5.13 13.07
N GLY A 48 -10.82 5.46 13.36
CA GLY A 48 -9.90 6.16 12.46
C GLY A 48 -9.20 5.23 11.46
N SER A 49 -9.17 3.92 11.71
CA SER A 49 -8.51 2.97 10.80
C SER A 49 -8.97 3.07 9.33
N PRO A 50 -10.28 3.24 9.04
CA PRO A 50 -10.75 3.42 7.67
C PRO A 50 -10.35 4.76 7.04
N THR A 51 -9.93 5.74 7.84
CA THR A 51 -9.52 7.05 7.32
C THR A 51 -8.04 7.09 7.00
N TYR A 52 -7.20 6.24 7.59
CA TYR A 52 -5.75 6.29 7.34
C TYR A 52 -5.38 5.98 5.89
N TYR A 53 -4.71 6.94 5.25
CA TYR A 53 -4.23 6.81 3.87
C TYR A 53 -3.30 5.59 3.67
N THR A 54 -2.55 5.18 4.70
CA THR A 54 -1.72 3.96 4.67
C THR A 54 -2.52 2.70 4.31
N GLY A 55 -3.73 2.55 4.87
CA GLY A 55 -4.60 1.41 4.58
C GLY A 55 -5.11 1.42 3.14
N TRP A 56 -5.54 2.59 2.66
CA TRP A 56 -5.95 2.78 1.26
C TRP A 56 -4.80 2.53 0.29
N ASN A 57 -3.59 3.00 0.60
CA ASN A 57 -2.41 2.77 -0.21
C ASN A 57 -2.07 1.27 -0.31
N LEU A 58 -2.16 0.53 0.79
CA LEU A 58 -1.95 -0.92 0.79
C LEU A 58 -3.01 -1.64 -0.05
N ALA A 59 -4.29 -1.28 0.09
CA ALA A 59 -5.39 -1.87 -0.68
C ALA A 59 -5.26 -1.60 -2.19
N ILE A 60 -4.86 -0.38 -2.59
CA ILE A 60 -4.66 -0.04 -4.00
C ILE A 60 -3.43 -0.78 -4.58
N GLN A 61 -2.37 -0.97 -3.80
CA GLN A 61 -1.23 -1.80 -4.20
C GLN A 61 -1.63 -3.25 -4.42
N GLU A 62 -2.39 -3.83 -3.49
CA GLU A 62 -2.89 -5.19 -3.63
C GLU A 62 -3.78 -5.34 -4.88
N LEU A 63 -4.70 -4.38 -5.11
CA LEU A 63 -5.49 -4.32 -6.35
C LEU A 63 -4.59 -4.28 -7.60
N TYR A 64 -3.55 -3.46 -7.61
CA TYR A 64 -2.61 -3.39 -8.72
C TYR A 64 -1.97 -4.76 -9.00
N PHE A 65 -1.43 -5.43 -8.00
CA PHE A 65 -0.78 -6.73 -8.21
C PHE A 65 -1.80 -7.84 -8.56
N ILE A 66 -3.05 -7.75 -8.08
CA ILE A 66 -4.13 -8.63 -8.54
C ILE A 66 -4.36 -8.45 -10.04
N LEU A 67 -4.46 -7.20 -10.52
CA LEU A 67 -4.63 -6.93 -11.96
C LEU A 67 -3.44 -7.45 -12.78
N ARG A 68 -2.21 -7.35 -12.26
CA ARG A 68 -1.03 -7.95 -12.89
C ARG A 68 -1.13 -9.48 -12.97
N MET A 69 -1.61 -10.13 -11.92
CA MET A 69 -1.84 -11.59 -11.95
C MET A 69 -2.94 -11.99 -12.93
N VAL A 70 -3.99 -11.18 -13.06
CA VAL A 70 -5.03 -11.40 -14.09
C VAL A 70 -4.42 -11.31 -15.49
N GLU A 71 -3.57 -10.32 -15.77
CA GLU A 71 -2.89 -10.23 -17.07
C GLU A 71 -1.99 -11.45 -17.35
N HIS A 72 -1.27 -11.94 -16.34
CA HIS A 72 -0.46 -13.16 -16.43
C HIS A 72 -1.30 -14.42 -16.67
N LEU A 73 -2.43 -14.54 -15.97
CA LEU A 73 -3.38 -15.65 -16.16
C LEU A 73 -3.97 -15.63 -17.57
N LEU A 74 -4.39 -14.46 -18.07
CA LEU A 74 -4.91 -14.32 -19.43
C LEU A 74 -3.85 -14.76 -20.45
N LYS A 75 -2.61 -14.30 -20.29
CA LYS A 75 -1.48 -14.72 -21.14
C LYS A 75 -1.25 -16.22 -21.09
N PHE A 76 -1.29 -16.84 -19.91
CA PHE A 76 -1.16 -18.29 -19.75
C PHE A 76 -2.28 -19.06 -20.47
N LEU A 77 -3.51 -18.53 -20.41
CA LEU A 77 -4.66 -19.08 -21.12
C LEU A 77 -4.67 -18.74 -22.63
N SER A 78 -3.61 -18.12 -23.15
CA SER A 78 -3.53 -17.64 -24.54
C SER A 78 -4.63 -16.65 -24.92
N ILE A 79 -5.17 -15.93 -23.94
CA ILE A 79 -6.16 -14.86 -24.10
C ILE A 79 -5.43 -13.52 -24.09
N ALA A 80 -5.58 -12.75 -25.16
CA ALA A 80 -5.03 -11.40 -25.21
C ALA A 80 -5.72 -10.51 -24.17
N SER A 81 -4.95 -9.88 -23.28
CA SER A 81 -5.50 -8.89 -22.35
C SER A 81 -6.12 -7.72 -23.15
N SER A 82 -7.20 -7.14 -22.65
CA SER A 82 -7.77 -5.96 -23.29
C SER A 82 -6.84 -4.75 -23.13
N GLU A 83 -6.83 -3.84 -24.10
CA GLU A 83 -6.09 -2.57 -23.99
C GLU A 83 -6.58 -1.76 -22.79
N ARG A 84 -7.89 -1.79 -22.52
CA ARG A 84 -8.51 -1.15 -21.37
C ARG A 84 -7.88 -1.64 -20.06
N LEU A 85 -7.78 -2.96 -19.86
CA LEU A 85 -7.16 -3.54 -18.66
C LEU A 85 -5.72 -3.04 -18.49
N ARG A 86 -4.87 -3.21 -19.51
CA ARG A 86 -3.47 -2.74 -19.47
C ARG A 86 -3.36 -1.26 -19.14
N ARG A 87 -4.23 -0.42 -19.73
CA ARG A 87 -4.28 1.02 -19.47
C ARG A 87 -4.65 1.33 -18.02
N TRP A 88 -5.67 0.69 -17.46
CA TRP A 88 -6.05 0.89 -16.05
C TRP A 88 -4.95 0.42 -15.10
N THR A 89 -4.36 -0.75 -15.34
CA THR A 89 -3.26 -1.28 -14.54
C THR A 89 -2.08 -0.31 -14.51
N ARG A 90 -1.67 0.23 -15.67
CA ARG A 90 -0.61 1.25 -15.76
C ARG A 90 -0.97 2.53 -15.02
N MET A 91 -2.22 3.01 -15.18
CA MET A 91 -2.68 4.22 -14.52
C MET A 91 -2.68 4.07 -13.00
N ILE A 92 -3.12 2.91 -12.48
CA ILE A 92 -3.08 2.61 -11.04
C ILE A 92 -1.65 2.68 -10.52
N LEU A 93 -0.68 2.09 -11.24
CA LEU A 93 0.73 2.17 -10.87
C LEU A 93 1.23 3.61 -10.81
N SER A 94 1.05 4.36 -11.90
CA SER A 94 1.68 5.67 -12.07
C SER A 94 0.99 6.78 -11.27
N VAL A 95 -0.32 6.68 -11.05
CA VAL A 95 -1.11 7.70 -10.34
C VAL A 95 -1.20 7.38 -8.86
N PHE A 96 -1.54 6.16 -8.48
CA PHE A 96 -1.87 5.87 -7.08
C PHE A 96 -0.75 5.13 -6.35
N VAL A 97 -0.27 4.01 -6.89
CA VAL A 97 0.68 3.15 -6.17
C VAL A 97 2.02 3.83 -5.93
N ALA A 98 2.67 4.32 -6.99
CA ALA A 98 4.01 4.90 -6.85
C ALA A 98 4.00 6.24 -6.09
N PRO A 99 3.22 7.26 -6.50
CA PRO A 99 3.14 8.51 -5.76
C PRO A 99 2.58 8.34 -4.33
N GLY A 100 1.56 7.50 -4.17
CA GLY A 100 0.94 7.22 -2.87
C GLY A 100 1.88 6.54 -1.89
N SER A 101 2.66 5.57 -2.35
CA SER A 101 3.64 4.91 -1.48
C SER A 101 4.76 5.85 -1.07
N CYS A 102 5.25 6.71 -1.96
CA CYS A 102 6.20 7.76 -1.60
C CYS A 102 5.61 8.71 -0.55
N ALA A 103 4.34 9.10 -0.69
CA ALA A 103 3.66 9.96 0.28
C ALA A 103 3.51 9.28 1.64
N VAL A 104 3.12 8.00 1.70
CA VAL A 104 3.04 7.23 2.97
C VAL A 104 4.38 7.20 3.68
N VAL A 105 5.46 6.84 2.98
CA VAL A 105 6.81 6.79 3.55
C VAL A 105 7.23 8.18 4.05
N PHE A 106 7.06 9.21 3.22
CA PHE A 106 7.46 10.56 3.58
C PHE A 106 6.70 11.08 4.81
N MET A 107 5.36 10.94 4.83
CA MET A 107 4.55 11.36 5.97
C MET A 107 4.92 10.60 7.23
N PHE A 108 5.02 9.27 7.16
CA PHE A 108 5.36 8.43 8.30
C PHE A 108 6.70 8.84 8.92
N TRP A 109 7.77 8.88 8.12
CA TRP A 109 9.11 9.19 8.64
C TRP A 109 9.25 10.65 9.07
N SER A 110 8.51 11.58 8.46
CA SER A 110 8.47 12.99 8.91
C SER A 110 7.88 13.11 10.31
N VAL A 111 6.75 12.45 10.59
CA VAL A 111 6.15 12.48 11.92
C VAL A 111 7.00 11.68 12.92
N TYR A 112 7.49 10.52 12.52
CA TYR A 112 8.35 9.67 13.36
C TYR A 112 9.64 10.39 13.79
N ALA A 113 10.25 11.19 12.90
CA ALA A 113 11.44 11.97 13.22
C ALA A 113 11.20 13.09 14.25
N VAL A 114 9.97 13.62 14.33
CA VAL A 114 9.60 14.66 15.31
C VAL A 114 9.21 14.04 16.65
N SER A 115 8.32 13.05 16.63
CA SER A 115 7.90 12.31 17.82
C SER A 115 7.37 10.94 17.43
N PRO A 116 8.12 9.86 17.70
CA PRO A 116 7.67 8.49 17.42
C PRO A 116 6.31 8.17 18.07
N GLY A 117 6.08 8.71 19.26
CA GLY A 117 4.85 8.53 20.05
C GLY A 117 3.57 9.07 19.40
N LEU A 118 3.68 9.94 18.38
CA LEU A 118 2.53 10.48 17.64
C LEU A 118 2.00 9.51 16.58
N VAL A 119 2.88 8.65 16.04
CA VAL A 119 2.53 7.66 15.01
C VAL A 119 2.26 6.30 15.65
N TYR A 120 3.05 5.98 16.69
CA TYR A 120 3.05 4.71 17.36
C TYR A 120 2.83 4.95 18.86
N GLY A 121 1.66 4.58 19.38
CA GLY A 121 1.52 4.45 20.83
C GLY A 121 2.31 3.23 21.29
N ASP A 122 2.96 3.30 22.46
CA ASP A 122 3.82 2.23 23.00
C ASP A 122 3.16 0.84 23.02
N PHE A 123 1.82 0.79 23.05
CA PHE A 123 1.04 -0.45 23.05
C PHE A 123 0.91 -1.13 21.68
N LEU A 124 1.22 -0.44 20.58
CA LEU A 124 1.14 -1.03 19.24
C LEU A 124 2.24 -2.08 19.00
N ASP A 125 3.39 -1.94 19.66
CA ASP A 125 4.48 -2.94 19.65
C ASP A 125 4.06 -4.26 20.32
N ASP A 126 3.10 -4.21 21.24
CA ASP A 126 2.53 -5.39 21.90
C ASP A 126 1.44 -6.07 21.04
N ILE A 127 0.88 -5.36 20.05
CA ILE A 127 -0.21 -5.85 19.20
C ILE A 127 0.34 -6.45 17.90
N ASN A 128 1.27 -5.75 17.23
CA ASN A 128 1.79 -6.14 15.94
C ASN A 128 3.30 -6.30 15.98
N PRO A 129 3.86 -7.35 15.33
CA PRO A 129 5.29 -7.45 15.15
C PRO A 129 5.88 -6.22 14.45
N VAL A 130 7.08 -5.80 14.86
CA VAL A 130 7.78 -4.61 14.33
C VAL A 130 7.91 -4.61 12.80
N TRP A 131 8.05 -5.78 12.17
CA TRP A 131 8.15 -5.87 10.71
C TRP A 131 6.86 -5.45 9.98
N VAL A 132 5.69 -5.54 10.63
CA VAL A 132 4.41 -5.07 10.06
C VAL A 132 4.42 -3.56 9.88
N ASN A 133 5.03 -2.84 10.83
CA ASN A 133 5.21 -1.39 10.75
C ASN A 133 6.04 -1.02 9.51
N HIS A 134 7.19 -1.67 9.31
CA HIS A 134 8.00 -1.49 8.10
C HIS A 134 7.26 -1.91 6.83
N ALA A 135 6.45 -2.97 6.89
CA ALA A 135 5.70 -3.46 5.75
C ALA A 135 4.74 -2.40 5.19
N ILE A 136 3.97 -1.76 6.07
CA ILE A 136 2.94 -0.79 5.67
C ILE A 136 3.48 0.64 5.49
N HIS A 137 4.63 0.97 6.09
CA HIS A 137 5.18 2.35 6.09
C HIS A 137 6.51 2.54 5.39
N THR A 138 7.21 1.50 4.96
CA THR A 138 8.50 1.63 4.25
C THR A 138 8.55 0.75 3.00
N ASN A 139 8.23 -0.54 3.15
CA ASN A 139 8.33 -1.51 2.07
C ASN A 139 7.36 -1.20 0.93
N VAL A 140 6.21 -0.58 1.21
CA VAL A 140 5.29 -0.05 0.20
C VAL A 140 5.99 0.78 -0.88
N ALA A 141 6.88 1.72 -0.51
CA ALA A 141 7.58 2.52 -1.52
C ALA A 141 8.68 1.73 -2.21
N LEU A 142 9.40 0.85 -1.50
CA LEU A 142 10.42 0.01 -2.11
C LEU A 142 9.82 -0.88 -3.20
N ILE A 143 8.70 -1.54 -2.90
CA ILE A 143 7.97 -2.39 -3.83
C ILE A 143 7.41 -1.56 -5.00
N ALA A 144 6.77 -0.43 -4.72
CA ALA A 144 6.19 0.43 -5.75
C ALA A 144 7.25 1.02 -6.70
N LEU A 145 8.39 1.49 -6.17
CA LEU A 145 9.49 2.04 -6.97
C LEU A 145 10.22 0.95 -7.76
N LEU A 146 10.40 -0.24 -7.17
CA LEU A 146 10.95 -1.38 -7.90
C LEU A 146 10.05 -1.77 -9.07
N GLU A 147 8.74 -1.90 -8.84
CA GLU A 147 7.80 -2.22 -9.91
C GLU A 147 7.77 -1.11 -10.98
N LEU A 148 7.74 0.15 -10.56
CA LEU A 148 7.82 1.28 -11.47
C LEU A 148 9.09 1.21 -12.32
N TYR A 149 10.26 0.90 -11.72
CA TYR A 149 11.53 0.74 -12.40
C TYR A 149 11.52 -0.44 -13.39
N LEU A 150 10.97 -1.59 -13.00
CA LEU A 150 10.88 -2.77 -13.87
C LEU A 150 9.98 -2.49 -15.08
N ARG A 151 8.85 -1.80 -14.89
CA ARG A 151 7.96 -1.44 -16.00
C ARG A 151 8.53 -0.32 -16.88
N ALA A 152 9.25 0.61 -16.28
CA ALA A 152 9.99 1.66 -16.95
C ALA A 152 10.95 1.09 -18.01
N GLN A 153 11.69 0.03 -17.67
CA GLN A 153 12.62 -0.62 -18.59
C GLN A 153 11.93 -1.40 -19.72
N SER A 154 10.63 -1.66 -19.61
CA SER A 154 9.81 -2.35 -20.63
C SER A 154 9.09 -1.41 -21.62
N ASP A 155 9.56 -0.17 -21.77
CA ASP A 155 9.07 0.89 -22.69
C ASP A 155 7.62 1.40 -22.48
N ASP A 156 6.86 0.87 -21.53
CA ASP A 156 5.39 1.08 -21.44
C ASP A 156 4.95 2.28 -20.56
N ILE A 157 5.88 3.00 -19.89
CA ILE A 157 5.55 4.06 -18.91
C ILE A 157 6.24 5.42 -19.17
N TRP A 158 7.41 5.45 -19.84
CA TRP A 158 8.19 6.69 -20.03
C TRP A 158 7.69 7.57 -21.18
N ASN A 159 6.50 8.15 -21.01
CA ASN A 159 6.00 9.26 -21.83
C ASN A 159 5.41 10.36 -20.93
N GLY A 160 6.14 10.74 -19.87
CA GLY A 160 5.67 11.72 -18.88
C GLY A 160 4.52 11.22 -17.97
N GLY A 161 4.20 9.92 -18.04
CA GLY A 161 3.12 9.30 -17.26
C GLY A 161 3.32 9.37 -15.75
N PHE A 162 4.56 9.23 -15.28
CA PHE A 162 4.89 9.38 -13.86
C PHE A 162 4.64 10.80 -13.34
N VAL A 163 5.11 11.83 -14.05
CA VAL A 163 4.90 13.23 -13.65
C VAL A 163 3.42 13.57 -13.66
N ARG A 164 2.69 13.18 -14.70
CA ARG A 164 1.24 13.36 -14.76
C ARG A 164 0.54 12.63 -13.62
N GLY A 165 0.97 11.40 -13.32
CA GLY A 165 0.44 10.62 -12.22
C GLY A 165 0.70 11.25 -10.86
N ALA A 166 1.91 11.75 -10.61
CA ALA A 166 2.25 12.48 -9.39
C ALA A 166 1.43 13.77 -9.24
N LEU A 167 1.19 14.52 -10.33
CA LEU A 167 0.35 15.72 -10.32
C LEU A 167 -1.13 15.38 -10.06
N THR A 168 -1.67 14.35 -10.72
CA THR A 168 -3.03 13.85 -10.49
C THR A 168 -3.19 13.36 -9.05
N PHE A 169 -2.19 12.68 -8.52
CA PHE A 169 -2.17 12.23 -7.14
C PHE A 169 -2.13 13.38 -6.14
N ALA A 170 -1.29 14.40 -6.39
CA ALA A 170 -1.26 15.60 -5.56
C ALA A 170 -2.63 16.30 -5.55
N ALA A 171 -3.31 16.40 -6.69
CA ALA A 171 -4.67 16.94 -6.74
C ALA A 171 -5.67 16.10 -5.94
N PHE A 172 -5.58 14.77 -6.02
CA PHE A 172 -6.37 13.86 -5.20
C PHE A 172 -6.11 14.06 -3.70
N LEU A 173 -4.85 14.18 -3.28
CA LEU A 173 -4.49 14.42 -1.88
C LEU A 173 -5.04 15.76 -1.38
N ILE A 174 -4.92 16.83 -2.17
CA ILE A 174 -5.48 18.14 -1.83
C ILE A 174 -6.99 18.01 -1.62
N PHE A 175 -7.70 17.38 -2.56
CA PHE A 175 -9.14 17.15 -2.43
C PHE A 175 -9.46 16.35 -1.17
N TYR A 176 -8.78 15.22 -0.96
CA TYR A 176 -8.95 14.37 0.21
C TYR A 176 -8.82 15.20 1.50
N THR A 177 -7.74 15.98 1.66
CA THR A 177 -7.50 16.81 2.84
C THR A 177 -8.52 17.93 3.07
N ILE A 178 -9.22 18.39 2.04
CA ILE A 178 -10.27 19.42 2.17
C ILE A 178 -11.61 18.80 2.59
N THR A 179 -11.81 17.52 2.27
CA THR A 179 -13.11 16.82 2.45
C THR A 179 -13.18 15.88 3.65
N SER A 180 -12.05 15.54 4.24
CA SER A 180 -11.91 14.71 5.45
C SER A 180 -11.75 15.56 6.70
#